data_AF-A0A3M2HFT9-F1
#
_entry.id   AF-A0A3M2HFT9-F1
#
_cell.length_a   1.000
_cell.length_b   1.000
_cell.length_c   1.000
_cell.angle_alpha   90.00
_cell.angle_beta   90.00
_cell.angle_gamma   90.00
#
_symmetry.space_group_name_H-M   'P 1'
#
loop_
_entity.id
_entity.type
_entity.pdbx_description
1 polymer ?
#
loop_
_entity_poly.entity_id
_entity_poly.type
_entity_poly.pdbx_seq_one_letter_code
_entity_poly.pdbx_strand_id
1 'polypeptide(L)'
;MRLPPRFVLAVRVVFVAGILLGLYALSIETRWLTERACALELRGWSSACEGLRIDVAADLHTGSFGNGTGQIDTVVAKLVASDAGIVLLGRLRYLQGAVRRLCAG
;
A
#
# COMPACT_ATOMS: atom_id res chain seq x y z
N MET A 1 -11.27 -42.23 20.69
CA MET A 1 -9.98 -42.33 19.98
C MET A 1 -9.01 -41.30 20.55
N ARG A 2 -7.89 -41.71 21.15
CA ARG A 2 -6.84 -40.76 21.58
C ARG A 2 -5.92 -40.52 20.39
N LEU A 3 -5.87 -39.28 19.92
CA LEU A 3 -4.93 -38.88 18.87
C LEU A 3 -3.50 -39.11 19.38
N PRO A 4 -2.59 -39.64 18.55
CA PRO A 4 -1.22 -39.88 18.97
C PRO A 4 -0.56 -38.54 19.33
N PRO A 5 0.32 -38.49 20.35
CA PRO A 5 0.88 -37.24 20.87
C PRO A 5 1.63 -36.42 19.81
N ARG A 6 2.25 -37.08 18.84
CA ARG A 6 2.86 -36.46 17.64
C ARG A 6 1.87 -35.66 16.78
N PHE A 7 0.63 -36.12 16.68
CA PHE A 7 -0.41 -35.44 15.89
C PHE A 7 -0.92 -34.20 16.63
N VAL A 8 -1.07 -34.29 17.96
CA VAL A 8 -1.44 -33.14 18.79
C VAL A 8 -0.35 -32.05 18.74
N LEU A 9 0.92 -32.46 18.79
CA LEU A 9 2.04 -31.51 18.63
C LEU A 9 2.04 -30.87 17.25
N ALA A 10 1.87 -31.65 16.18
CA ALA A 10 1.82 -31.12 14.81
C ALA A 10 0.70 -30.09 14.62
N VAL A 11 -0.52 -30.38 15.11
CA VAL A 11 -1.65 -29.43 15.06
C VAL A 11 -1.34 -28.15 15.81
N ARG A 12 -0.73 -28.23 17.00
CA ARG A 12 -0.33 -27.04 17.77
C ARG A 12 0.72 -26.21 17.04
N VAL A 13 1.72 -26.84 16.43
CA VAL A 13 2.75 -26.14 15.65
C VAL A 13 2.12 -25.42 14.46
N VAL A 14 1.25 -26.09 13.70
CA VAL A 14 0.55 -25.50 12.56
C VAL A 14 -0.32 -24.32 13.00
N PHE A 15 -1.05 -24.47 14.11
CA PHE A 15 -1.90 -23.42 14.64
C PHE A 15 -1.11 -22.18 15.07
N VAL A 16 -0.02 -22.38 15.83
CA VAL A 16 0.86 -21.29 16.25
C VAL A 16 1.51 -20.61 15.04
N ALA A 17 2.00 -21.39 14.07
CA ALA A 17 2.57 -20.85 12.84
C ALA A 17 1.54 -20.01 12.06
N GLY A 18 0.29 -20.46 11.97
CA GLY A 18 -0.80 -19.71 11.34
C GLY A 18 -1.09 -18.38 12.04
N ILE A 19 -1.11 -18.36 13.37
CA ILE A 19 -1.27 -17.13 14.16
C ILE A 19 -0.11 -16.17 13.90
N LEU A 20 1.13 -16.67 13.95
CA LEU A 20 2.32 -15.84 13.72
C LEU A 20 2.31 -15.24 12.31
N LEU A 21 1.91 -16.02 11.30
CA LEU A 21 1.80 -15.54 9.93
C LEU A 21 0.70 -14.48 9.76
N GLY A 22 -0.45 -14.67 10.41
CA GLY A 22 -1.53 -13.68 10.42
C GLY A 22 -1.11 -12.36 11.10
N LEU A 23 -0.41 -12.44 12.23
CA LEU A 23 0.13 -11.27 12.92
C LEU A 23 1.19 -10.55 12.07
N TYR A 24 2.05 -11.31 11.37
CA TYR A 24 3.04 -10.77 10.45
C TYR A 24 2.36 -10.01 9.29
N ALA A 25 1.40 -10.63 8.60
CA ALA A 25 0.71 -10.03 7.47
C ALA A 25 -0.04 -8.75 7.88
N LEU A 26 -0.72 -8.75 9.02
CA LEU A 26 -1.47 -7.58 9.49
C LEU A 26 -0.56 -6.42 9.94
N SER A 27 0.62 -6.74 10.49
CA SER A 27 1.44 -5.75 11.18
C SER A 27 2.64 -5.25 10.38
N ILE A 28 3.23 -6.09 9.53
CA ILE A 28 4.50 -5.78 8.85
C ILE A 28 4.23 -5.41 7.40
N GLU A 29 3.42 -6.18 6.68
CA GLU A 29 3.11 -5.95 5.26
C GLU A 29 2.49 -4.55 5.05
N THR A 30 1.61 -4.13 5.96
CA THR A 30 0.87 -2.87 5.86
C THR A 30 1.70 -1.61 6.14
N ARG A 31 2.95 -1.74 6.61
CA ARG A 31 3.78 -0.59 7.03
C ARG A 31 4.66 -0.01 5.94
N TRP A 32 4.82 -0.71 4.82
CA TRP A 32 5.87 -0.41 3.86
C TRP A 32 5.31 0.46 2.74
N LEU A 33 5.61 1.76 2.81
CA LEU A 33 5.40 2.66 1.69
C LEU A 33 6.49 2.41 0.65
N THR A 34 6.11 1.83 -0.48
CA THR A 34 7.04 1.55 -1.57
C THR A 34 6.88 2.61 -2.66
N GLU A 35 7.96 3.31 -2.96
CA GLU A 35 8.03 4.26 -4.07
C GLU A 35 8.79 3.62 -5.23
N ARG A 36 8.24 3.71 -6.45
CA ARG A 36 8.87 3.20 -7.66
C ARG A 36 8.68 4.17 -8.80
N ALA A 37 9.76 4.50 -9.49
CA ALA A 37 9.72 5.18 -10.77
C ALA A 37 9.70 4.12 -11.89
N CYS A 38 8.68 4.16 -12.74
CA CYS A 38 8.54 3.25 -13.86
C CYS A 38 8.45 4.07 -15.15
N ALA A 39 9.34 3.80 -16.11
CA ALA A 39 9.18 4.26 -17.48
C ALA A 39 8.36 3.21 -18.24
N LEU A 40 7.23 3.62 -18.82
CA LEU A 40 6.34 2.75 -19.58
C LEU A 40 6.32 3.20 -21.03
N GLU A 41 6.68 2.30 -21.94
CA GLU A 41 6.45 2.50 -23.37
C GLU A 41 5.13 1.83 -23.76
N LEU A 42 4.09 2.65 -23.94
CA LEU A 42 2.78 2.16 -24.36
C LEU A 42 2.71 2.12 -25.89
N ARG A 43 2.47 0.93 -26.45
CA ARG A 43 2.26 0.77 -27.89
C ARG A 43 0.98 1.47 -28.32
N GLY A 44 1.09 2.42 -29.25
CA GLY A 44 -0.05 3.22 -29.72
C GLY A 44 -0.38 4.43 -28.82
N TRP A 45 0.51 4.80 -27.91
CA TRP A 45 0.39 6.05 -27.16
C TRP A 45 0.42 7.26 -28.08
N SER A 46 -0.47 8.21 -27.84
CA SER A 46 -0.49 9.45 -28.64
C SER A 46 0.80 10.24 -28.43
N SER A 47 1.36 10.81 -29.50
CA SER A 47 2.52 11.70 -29.41
C SER A 47 2.25 12.95 -28.57
N ALA A 48 0.98 13.38 -28.46
CA ALA A 48 0.58 14.46 -27.57
C ALA A 48 0.79 14.13 -26.08
N CYS A 49 0.90 12.84 -25.73
CA CYS A 49 1.12 12.35 -24.38
C CYS A 49 2.57 11.87 -24.15
N GLU A 50 3.48 12.17 -25.08
CA GLU A 50 4.90 11.86 -24.94
C GLU A 50 5.52 12.69 -23.81
N GLY A 51 6.34 12.05 -22.96
CA GLY A 51 6.93 12.70 -21.78
C GLY A 51 5.95 12.96 -20.63
N LEU A 52 4.69 12.51 -20.74
CA LEU A 52 3.71 12.66 -19.67
C LEU A 52 4.17 11.91 -18.40
N ARG A 53 4.32 12.65 -17.30
CA ARG A 53 4.56 12.08 -15.97
C ARG A 53 3.24 11.99 -15.21
N ILE A 54 3.00 10.81 -14.64
CA ILE A 54 1.81 10.53 -13.84
C ILE A 54 2.27 9.95 -12.51
N ASP A 55 1.87 10.58 -11.42
CA ASP A 55 2.07 10.00 -10.10
C ASP A 55 0.89 9.12 -9.74
N VAL A 56 1.18 7.95 -9.21
CA VAL A 56 0.14 6.99 -8.79
C VAL A 56 0.31 6.71 -7.31
N ALA A 57 -0.67 7.09 -6.50
CA ALA A 57 -0.74 6.71 -5.10
C ALA A 57 -1.88 5.72 -4.91
N ALA A 58 -1.56 4.52 -4.42
CA ALA A 58 -2.55 3.46 -4.24
C ALA A 58 -2.30 2.61 -3.00
N ASP A 59 -3.36 1.95 -2.53
CA ASP A 59 -3.34 0.94 -1.46
C ASP A 59 -2.57 1.40 -0.19
N LEU A 60 -2.61 2.70 0.13
CA LEU A 60 -1.87 3.27 1.26
C LEU A 60 -2.26 2.65 2.60
N HIS A 61 -3.46 2.07 2.71
CA HIS A 61 -4.01 1.41 3.91
C HIS A 61 -3.90 2.21 5.22
N THR A 62 -3.64 3.51 5.12
CA THR A 62 -3.55 4.45 6.24
C THR A 62 -4.79 4.36 7.11
N GLY A 63 -4.60 4.37 8.43
CA GLY A 63 -5.64 4.11 9.42
C GLY A 63 -5.83 2.62 9.77
N SER A 64 -5.09 1.70 9.16
CA SER A 64 -5.07 0.29 9.58
C SER A 64 -4.14 0.05 10.79
N PHE A 65 -4.27 -1.11 11.44
CA PHE A 65 -3.40 -1.50 12.54
C PHE A 65 -1.92 -1.41 12.14
N GLY A 66 -1.14 -0.59 12.85
CA GLY A 66 0.28 -0.38 12.55
C GLY A 66 0.61 0.64 11.46
N ASN A 67 -0.38 1.21 10.74
CA ASN A 67 -0.17 2.21 9.70
C ASN A 67 -1.05 3.45 9.93
N GLY A 68 -0.52 4.41 10.69
CA GLY A 68 -1.24 5.64 11.07
C GLY A 68 -1.44 6.62 9.91
N THR A 69 -2.19 7.70 10.16
CA THR A 69 -2.49 8.72 9.14
C THR A 69 -1.30 9.57 8.72
N GLY A 70 -0.19 9.55 9.46
CA GLY A 70 1.01 10.32 9.14
C GLY A 70 1.64 9.95 7.78
N GLN A 71 1.45 8.72 7.31
CA GLN A 71 1.91 8.36 5.94
C GLN A 71 1.15 9.11 4.85
N ILE A 72 -0.10 9.54 5.10
CA ILE A 72 -0.85 10.37 4.16
C ILE A 72 -0.10 11.70 3.97
N ASP A 73 0.38 12.30 5.05
CA ASP A 73 1.09 13.58 4.98
C ASP A 73 2.41 13.46 4.21
N THR A 74 3.15 12.37 4.45
CA THR A 74 4.36 12.07 3.67
C THR A 74 4.07 11.90 2.18
N VAL A 75 3.00 11.17 1.82
CA VAL A 75 2.62 10.95 0.42
C VAL A 75 2.15 12.25 -0.22
N VAL A 76 1.30 13.03 0.46
CA VAL A 76 0.83 14.32 -0.03
C VAL A 76 2.00 15.28 -0.25
N ALA A 77 2.95 15.38 0.68
CA ALA A 77 4.14 16.22 0.53
C ALA A 77 4.97 15.83 -0.70
N LYS A 78 5.12 14.52 -0.97
CA LYS A 78 5.82 14.03 -2.17
C LYS A 78 5.06 14.38 -3.46
N LEU A 79 3.74 14.19 -3.48
CA LEU A 79 2.90 14.52 -4.63
C LEU A 79 2.90 16.03 -4.93
N VAL A 80 2.87 16.88 -3.89
CA VAL A 80 2.94 18.34 -4.05
C VAL A 80 4.31 18.79 -4.56
N ALA A 81 5.39 18.12 -4.15
CA ALA A 81 6.74 18.42 -4.63
C ALA A 81 7.03 17.88 -6.04
N SER A 82 6.14 17.07 -6.60
CA SER A 82 6.30 16.45 -7.92
C SER A 82 5.92 17.40 -9.05
N ASP A 83 6.58 17.26 -10.19
CA ASP A 83 6.28 17.97 -11.44
C ASP A 83 5.27 17.21 -12.31
N ALA A 84 4.71 16.10 -11.82
CA ALA A 84 3.72 15.33 -12.55
C ALA A 84 2.45 16.15 -12.84
N GLY A 85 2.00 16.11 -14.09
CA GLY A 85 0.79 16.85 -14.49
C GLY A 85 -0.51 16.18 -14.03
N ILE A 86 -0.45 14.92 -13.60
CA ILE A 86 -1.60 14.12 -13.20
C ILE A 86 -1.25 13.27 -11.98
N VAL A 87 -2.15 13.25 -10.99
CA VAL A 87 -2.11 12.32 -9.86
C VAL A 87 -3.28 11.34 -9.97
N LEU A 88 -2.98 10.05 -10.05
CA LEU A 88 -3.95 8.96 -9.98
C LEU A 88 -4.03 8.38 -8.58
N LEU A 89 -5.24 8.32 -8.06
CA LEU A 89 -5.55 7.83 -6.72
C LEU A 89 -6.28 6.48 -6.82
N GLY A 90 -5.58 5.39 -6.51
CA GLY A 90 -6.11 4.02 -6.61
C GLY A 90 -6.47 3.42 -5.25
N ARG A 91 -7.73 3.00 -5.05
CA ARG A 91 -8.19 2.29 -3.82
C ARG A 91 -7.62 2.84 -2.50
N LEU A 92 -7.80 4.14 -2.25
CA LEU A 92 -7.49 4.72 -0.95
C LEU A 92 -8.65 4.59 0.04
N ARG A 93 -8.38 4.02 1.22
CA ARG A 93 -9.36 3.98 2.33
C ARG A 93 -9.69 5.36 2.91
N TYR A 94 -8.79 6.35 2.76
CA TYR A 94 -8.94 7.73 3.23
C TYR A 94 -8.89 8.75 2.07
N LEU A 95 -9.53 8.41 0.94
CA LEU A 95 -9.50 9.22 -0.28
C LEU A 95 -9.90 10.69 -0.03
N GLN A 96 -11.01 10.92 0.68
CA GLN A 96 -11.51 12.28 0.94
C GLN A 96 -10.52 13.14 1.74
N GLY A 97 -9.84 12.53 2.73
CA GLY A 97 -8.83 13.24 3.54
C GLY A 97 -7.57 13.58 2.74
N ALA A 98 -7.12 12.67 1.87
CA ALA A 98 -5.96 12.90 1.01
C ALA A 98 -6.23 13.99 -0.03
N VAL A 99 -7.38 13.94 -0.71
CA VAL A 99 -7.79 14.97 -1.70
C VAL A 99 -7.89 16.34 -1.03
N ARG A 100 -8.51 16.42 0.15
CA ARG A 100 -8.63 17.69 0.88
C ARG A 100 -7.27 18.30 1.23
N ARG A 101 -6.27 17.49 1.58
CA ARG A 101 -4.91 17.99 1.89
C ARG A 101 -4.15 18.40 0.62
N LEU A 102 -4.31 17.66 -0.48
CA LEU A 102 -3.74 18.03 -1.79
C LEU A 102 -4.31 19.35 -2.31
N CYS A 103 -5.61 19.60 -2.13
CA CYS A 103 -6.27 20.83 -2.59
C CYS A 103 -6.15 22.01 -1.60
N ALA A 104 -5.70 21.79 -0.38
CA ALA A 104 -5.51 22.83 0.63
C ALA A 104 -4.07 23.36 0.70
N GLY A 105 -3.17 22.83 -0.16
CA GLY A 105 -1.81 23.32 -0.36
C GLY A 105 -1.78 24.62 -1.13
#